data_AF-A0ABD7CZS9-F1
#
_entry.id   AF-A0ABD7CZS9-F1
#
_cell.length_a   1.000
_cell.length_b   1.000
_cell.length_c   1.000
_cell.angle_alpha   90.00
_cell.angle_beta   90.00
_cell.angle_gamma   90.00
#
_symmetry.space_group_name_H-M   'P 1'
#
loop_
_entity.id
_entity.type
_entity.pdbx_description
1 polymer ?
#
loop_
_entity_poly.entity_id
_entity_poly.type
_entity_poly.pdbx_seq_one_letter_code
_entity_poly.pdbx_strand_id
1 'polypeptide(L)' 'MRLLRGLAAGLQQAPAYMDLYAHSLWALLTVNRWLPLADPALAEALAAYIARLLDHDGITPRARGELSSVHYVLRENST' A
#
# COMPACT_ATOMS: atom_id res chain seq x y z
N MET A 1 -10.55 -6.60 -9.12
CA MET A 1 -9.41 -6.11 -8.29
C MET A 1 -8.07 -6.78 -8.61
N ARG A 2 -7.71 -7.02 -9.89
CA ARG A 2 -6.43 -7.70 -10.24
C ARG A 2 -5.21 -6.78 -10.11
N LEU A 3 -5.39 -5.49 -10.38
CA LEU A 3 -4.29 -4.52 -10.40
C LEU A 3 -3.80 -4.17 -8.98
N LEU A 4 -4.70 -3.89 -8.03
CA LEU A 4 -4.34 -3.68 -6.62
C LEU A 4 -3.62 -4.89 -6.03
N ARG A 5 -4.16 -6.10 -6.28
CA ARG A 5 -3.55 -7.35 -5.82
C ARG A 5 -2.18 -7.59 -6.46
N GLY A 6 -2.02 -7.27 -7.74
CA GLY A 6 -0.73 -7.37 -8.44
C GLY A 6 0.32 -6.39 -7.91
N LEU A 7 -0.07 -5.14 -7.60
CA LEU A 7 0.82 -4.17 -6.99
C LEU A 7 1.20 -4.55 -5.55
N ALA A 8 0.23 -5.02 -4.75
CA ALA A 8 0.47 -5.53 -3.40
C ALA A 8 1.45 -6.72 -3.41
N ALA A 9 1.25 -7.67 -4.32
CA ALA A 9 2.17 -8.80 -4.48
C ALA A 9 3.56 -8.34 -4.99
N GLY A 10 3.61 -7.40 -5.93
CA GLY A 10 4.87 -6.83 -6.42
C GLY A 10 5.68 -6.12 -5.33
N LEU A 11 5.01 -5.37 -4.45
CA LEU A 11 5.63 -4.74 -3.28
C LEU A 11 6.24 -5.76 -2.31
N GLN A 12 5.65 -6.96 -2.21
CA GLN A 12 6.16 -8.05 -1.37
C GLN A 12 7.32 -8.83 -2.02
N GLN A 13 7.26 -9.02 -3.34
CA GLN A 13 8.19 -9.89 -4.06
C GLN A 13 9.43 -9.17 -4.59
N ALA A 14 9.38 -7.86 -4.79
CA ALA A 14 10.45 -7.10 -5.42
C ALA A 14 10.84 -5.85 -4.60
N PRO A 15 11.64 -6.02 -3.52
CA PRO A 15 12.08 -4.91 -2.67
C PRO A 15 12.93 -3.87 -3.43
N ALA A 16 13.63 -4.29 -4.49
CA ALA A 16 14.46 -3.40 -5.31
C ALA A 16 13.64 -2.31 -6.03
N TYR A 17 12.35 -2.52 -6.25
CA TYR A 17 11.44 -1.55 -6.88
C TYR A 17 10.38 -1.04 -5.89
N MET A 18 10.64 -1.16 -4.59
CA MET A 18 9.71 -0.78 -3.52
C MET A 18 9.19 0.64 -3.67
N ASP A 19 10.05 1.60 -3.98
CA ASP A 19 9.66 3.01 -4.16
C ASP A 19 8.66 3.18 -5.32
N LEU A 20 8.84 2.44 -6.42
CA LEU A 20 7.92 2.49 -7.57
C LEU A 20 6.56 1.87 -7.22
N TYR A 21 6.57 0.75 -6.50
CA TYR A 21 5.33 0.11 -6.05
C TYR A 21 4.60 0.97 -5.02
N ALA A 22 5.31 1.55 -4.04
CA ALA A 22 4.77 2.49 -3.07
C ALA A 22 4.10 3.67 -3.77
N HIS A 23 4.80 4.29 -4.73
CA HIS A 23 4.27 5.41 -5.50
C HIS A 23 3.05 5.04 -6.33
N SER A 24 3.10 3.90 -7.02
CA SER A 24 1.99 3.42 -7.85
C SER A 24 0.76 3.09 -7.01
N LEU A 25 0.95 2.49 -5.83
CA LEU A 25 -0.11 2.16 -4.89
C LEU A 25 -0.74 3.43 -4.30
N TRP A 26 0.09 4.41 -3.94
CA TRP A 26 -0.35 5.73 -3.50
C TRP A 26 -1.17 6.45 -4.57
N ALA A 27 -0.67 6.53 -5.80
CA ALA A 27 -1.37 7.18 -6.89
C ALA A 27 -2.72 6.49 -7.18
N LEU A 28 -2.73 5.15 -7.19
CA LEU A 28 -3.94 4.38 -7.42
C LEU A 28 -5.01 4.63 -6.35
N LEU A 29 -4.63 4.61 -5.07
CA LEU A 29 -5.55 4.79 -3.94
C LEU A 29 -5.96 6.24 -3.73
N THR A 30 -5.12 7.19 -4.11
CA THR A 30 -5.47 8.62 -4.10
C THR A 30 -6.57 8.92 -5.12
N VAL A 31 -6.50 8.32 -6.31
CA VAL A 31 -7.53 8.47 -7.35
C VAL A 31 -8.76 7.59 -7.07
N ASN A 32 -8.56 6.38 -6.55
CA ASN A 32 -9.61 5.38 -6.35
C ASN A 32 -9.76 5.05 -4.85
N ARG A 33 -10.16 6.02 -4.04
CA ARG A 33 -10.33 5.83 -2.58
C ARG A 33 -11.36 4.76 -2.21
N TRP A 34 -12.27 4.41 -3.11
CA TRP A 34 -13.30 3.38 -2.92
C TRP A 34 -12.78 1.95 -3.16
N LEU A 35 -11.59 1.78 -3.74
CA LEU A 35 -11.02 0.48 -4.08
C LEU A 35 -10.83 -0.47 -2.87
N PRO A 36 -10.42 0.03 -1.68
CA PRO A 36 -10.32 -0.80 -0.48
C PRO A 36 -11.67 -1.37 -0.01
N LEU A 37 -12.77 -0.62 -0.18
CA LEU A 37 -14.11 -1.07 0.19
C LEU A 37 -14.60 -2.26 -0.64
N ALA A 38 -14.06 -2.42 -1.84
CA ALA A 38 -14.46 -3.49 -2.75
C ALA A 38 -13.73 -4.83 -2.50
N ASP A 39 -12.64 -4.83 -1.73
CA ASP A 39 -11.94 -6.03 -1.27
C ASP A 39 -11.30 -5.75 0.11
N PRO A 40 -12.12 -5.71 1.19
CA PRO A 40 -11.67 -5.31 2.52
C PRO A 40 -10.63 -6.27 3.10
N ALA A 41 -10.71 -7.56 2.79
CA ALA A 41 -9.73 -8.55 3.22
C ALA A 41 -8.34 -8.29 2.63
N LEU A 42 -8.28 -7.90 1.34
CA LEU A 42 -7.02 -7.49 0.71
C LEU A 42 -6.51 -6.16 1.30
N ALA A 43 -7.41 -5.22 1.59
CA ALA A 43 -7.06 -3.93 2.17
C ALA A 43 -6.44 -4.08 3.58
N GLU A 44 -7.03 -4.92 4.44
CA GLU A 44 -6.50 -5.24 5.77
C GLU A 44 -5.15 -5.94 5.69
N ALA A 45 -5.00 -6.95 4.83
CA ALA A 45 -3.74 -7.67 4.66
C ALA A 45 -2.62 -6.73 4.18
N LEU A 46 -2.95 -5.82 3.25
CA LEU A 46 -2.03 -4.81 2.75
C LEU A 46 -1.68 -3.76 3.81
N ALA A 47 -2.66 -3.30 4.60
CA ALA A 47 -2.42 -2.37 5.70
C ALA A 47 -1.48 -2.98 6.75
N ALA A 48 -1.70 -4.23 7.15
CA ALA A 48 -0.83 -4.95 8.09
C ALA A 48 0.59 -5.13 7.54
N TYR A 49 0.74 -5.40 6.24
CA TYR A 49 2.05 -5.50 5.60
C TYR A 49 2.78 -4.15 5.56
N ILE A 50 2.08 -3.08 5.18
CA ILE A 50 2.65 -1.72 5.13
C ILE A 50 3.04 -1.26 6.53
N ALA A 51 2.25 -1.54 7.56
CA ALA A 51 2.61 -1.23 8.95
C ALA A 51 3.95 -1.88 9.34
N ARG A 52 4.11 -3.18 9.08
CA ARG A 52 5.38 -3.89 9.31
C ARG A 52 6.54 -3.32 8.50
N LEU A 53 6.27 -2.88 7.28
CA LEU A 53 7.28 -2.30 6.41
C LEU A 53 7.75 -0.95 6.99
N LEU A 54 6.80 -0.08 7.39
CA LEU A 54 7.07 1.23 7.99
C LEU A 54 7.89 1.13 9.28
N ASP A 55 7.69 0.07 10.06
CA ASP A 55 8.48 -0.24 11.27
C ASP A 55 9.94 -0.61 10.94
N HIS A 56 10.26 -0.95 9.68
CA HIS A 56 11.61 -1.31 9.25
C HIS A 56 12.35 -0.09 8.65
N ASP A 57 13.62 0.09 9.01
CA ASP A 57 14.46 1.21 8.53
C ASP A 57 15.05 1.06 7.12
N GLY A 58 14.54 0.10 6.34
CA GLY A 58 14.99 -0.15 4.96
C GLY A 58 14.34 0.72 3.88
N ILE A 59 13.39 1.60 4.24
CA ILE A 59 12.62 2.40 3.28
C ILE A 59 13.22 3.79 3.12
N THR A 60 13.26 4.28 1.88
CA THR A 60 13.58 5.68 1.63
C THR A 60 12.54 6.60 2.30
N PRO A 61 12.93 7.81 2.75
CA PRO A 61 12.01 8.75 3.39
C PRO A 61 10.79 9.11 2.52
N ARG A 62 10.97 9.12 1.20
CA ARG A 62 9.90 9.39 0.23
C ARG A 62 8.87 8.27 0.20
N ALA A 63 9.31 7.03 0.00
CA ALA A 63 8.39 5.89 -0.03
C ALA A 63 7.72 5.67 1.34
N ARG A 64 8.41 5.98 2.45
CA ARG A 64 7.81 5.98 3.79
C ARG A 64 6.62 6.96 3.88
N GLY A 65 6.73 8.17 3.32
CA GLY A 65 5.63 9.14 3.28
C GLY A 65 4.44 8.67 2.43
N GLU A 66 4.71 8.13 1.23
CA GLU A 66 3.68 7.61 0.33
C GLU A 66 2.95 6.40 0.95
N LEU A 67 3.70 5.46 1.53
CA LEU A 67 3.16 4.30 2.23
C LEU A 67 2.38 4.68 3.48
N SER A 68 2.80 5.72 4.21
CA SER A 68 2.05 6.22 5.36
C SER A 68 0.69 6.79 4.94
N SER A 69 0.65 7.51 3.81
CA SER A 69 -0.61 8.01 3.22
C SER A 69 -1.50 6.87 2.75
N VAL A 70 -0.94 5.84 2.12
CA VAL A 70 -1.69 4.63 1.74
C VAL A 70 -2.26 3.93 2.96
N HIS A 71 -1.45 3.69 3.98
CA HIS A 71 -1.86 3.03 5.22
C HIS A 71 -3.02 3.78 5.89
N TYR A 72 -2.98 5.12 5.86
CA TYR A 72 -4.07 5.95 6.34
C TYR A 72 -5.37 5.73 5.55
N VAL A 73 -5.32 5.78 4.21
CA VAL A 73 -6.50 5.55 3.35
C VAL A 73 -7.07 4.15 3.54
N LEU A 74 -6.22 3.13 3.64
CA LEU A 74 -6.68 1.75 3.88
C LEU A 74 -7.39 1.63 5.24
N ARG A 75 -6.84 2.26 6.29
CA ARG A 75 -7.43 2.25 7.63
C ARG A 75 -8.75 3.00 7.70
N GLU A 76 -8.85 4.15 7.04
CA GLU A 76 -10.08 4.95 6.96
C GLU A 76 -11.23 4.19 6.27
N ASN A 77 -10.90 3.31 5.32
CA ASN A 77 -11.89 2.50 4.59
C ASN A 77 -12.12 1.11 5.21
N SER A 78 -11.49 0.79 6.35
CA SER A 78 -11.68 -0.46 7.09
C SER A 78 -12.66 -0.35 8.27
N THR A 79 -13.12 0.86 8.59
CA THR A 79 -14.14 1.19 9.62
C THR A 79 -15.52 1.37 9.01
#